data_AF-A0A087U652-F1
#
_entry.id   AF-A0A087U652-F1
#
_cell.length_a   1.000
_cell.length_b   1.000
_cell.length_c   1.000
_cell.angle_alpha   90.00
_cell.angle_beta   90.00
_cell.angle_gamma   90.00
#
_symmetry.space_group_name_H-M   'P 1'
#
loop_
_entity.id
_entity.type
_entity.pdbx_description
1 polymer ?
#
loop_
_entity_poly.entity_id
_entity_poly.type
_entity_poly.pdbx_seq_one_letter_code
_entity_poly.pdbx_strand_id
1 'polypeptide(L)'
;MFADNNQQKFEDAQEICYKMGGFLASIRNSQEQGFIIKTIQGMGSSFSRVRWLIGLYQYDPTDNKAYRWIDGSVSSFRNWMPTQPNSVYERCTLLDGSNGYKWRDEICSNRALFICRKDLEENGSMNCFKGQPPTHQIFEKKGISVTECLEHCRGLGFPLAGSVPDKCYCLQPDNMNKLEIAARLECNGNCQNQHCGNKNFVTIYNLTFYTDTAESCDDLSQLGLSNPSTYVTKSGEEEKVQNCFSDGLCENKKEEYW
;
A
#
# COMPACT_ATOMS: atom_id res chain seq x y z
N MET A 1 -3.40 8.63 12.01
CA MET A 1 -2.99 7.26 12.39
C MET A 1 -3.37 7.03 13.85
N PHE A 2 -3.68 5.80 14.23
CA PHE A 2 -4.01 5.42 15.59
C PHE A 2 -3.48 4.01 15.88
N ALA A 3 -3.21 3.73 17.16
CA ALA A 3 -2.63 2.49 17.63
C ALA A 3 -3.69 1.61 18.29
N ASP A 4 -3.65 0.30 18.02
CA ASP A 4 -4.50 -0.70 18.65
C ASP A 4 -3.64 -1.63 19.51
N ASN A 5 -4.10 -1.90 20.73
CA ASN A 5 -3.35 -2.66 21.72
C ASN A 5 -3.68 -4.15 21.79
N ASN A 6 -4.57 -4.63 20.92
CA ASN A 6 -4.87 -6.03 20.77
C ASN A 6 -3.83 -6.71 19.86
N GLN A 7 -3.20 -7.77 20.35
CA GLN A 7 -2.16 -8.46 19.56
C GLN A 7 -2.79 -9.31 18.45
N GLN A 8 -2.38 -9.05 17.21
CA GLN A 8 -2.94 -9.70 16.03
C GLN A 8 -1.85 -10.11 15.04
N LYS A 9 -2.18 -11.09 14.19
CA LYS A 9 -1.37 -11.45 13.02
C LYS A 9 -1.53 -10.36 11.96
N PHE A 10 -0.64 -10.32 10.97
CA PHE A 10 -0.66 -9.26 9.96
C PHE A 10 -2.01 -9.17 9.22
N GLU A 11 -2.54 -10.30 8.75
CA GLU A 11 -3.80 -10.34 8.02
C GLU A 11 -4.99 -9.92 8.89
N ASP A 12 -5.04 -10.40 10.14
CA ASP A 12 -6.10 -10.06 11.11
C ASP A 12 -6.04 -8.57 11.50
N ALA A 13 -4.83 -8.02 11.71
CA ALA A 13 -4.61 -6.62 12.03
C ALA A 13 -5.03 -5.72 10.86
N GLN A 14 -4.71 -6.13 9.63
CA GLN A 14 -5.13 -5.43 8.43
C GLN A 14 -6.66 -5.44 8.29
N GLU A 15 -7.31 -6.58 8.54
CA GLU A 15 -8.77 -6.68 8.53
C GLU A 15 -9.39 -5.71 9.55
N ILE A 16 -8.83 -5.61 10.76
CA ILE A 16 -9.30 -4.65 11.76
C ILE A 16 -9.14 -3.21 11.28
N CYS A 17 -7.98 -2.85 10.71
CA CYS A 17 -7.81 -1.50 10.16
C CYS A 17 -8.84 -1.19 9.07
N TYR A 18 -9.16 -2.16 8.20
CA TYR A 18 -10.23 -2.01 7.21
C TYR A 18 -11.59 -1.75 7.85
N LYS A 19 -11.92 -2.47 8.93
CA LYS A 19 -13.17 -2.25 9.66
C LYS A 19 -13.32 -0.82 10.17
N MET A 20 -12.19 -0.17 10.40
CA MET A 20 -12.11 1.20 10.88
C MET A 20 -11.97 2.24 9.74
N GLY A 21 -12.07 1.80 8.48
CA GLY A 21 -11.94 2.64 7.28
C GLY A 21 -10.50 3.04 6.98
N GLY A 22 -9.55 2.15 7.23
CA GLY A 22 -8.13 2.42 7.03
C GLY A 22 -7.32 1.16 6.71
N PHE A 23 -6.00 1.28 6.74
CA PHE A 23 -5.02 0.21 6.49
C PHE A 23 -4.06 0.17 7.67
N LEU A 24 -3.29 -0.91 7.82
CA LEU A 24 -2.05 -0.84 8.59
C LEU A 24 -1.21 0.30 8.04
N ALA A 25 -0.61 1.06 8.95
CA ALA A 25 -0.11 2.38 8.64
C ALA A 25 1.06 2.32 7.65
N SER A 26 0.98 3.16 6.63
CA SER A 26 2.13 3.60 5.85
C SER A 26 2.91 4.67 6.59
N ILE A 27 4.24 4.64 6.46
CA ILE A 27 5.16 5.65 7.00
C ILE A 27 6.00 6.19 5.85
N ARG A 28 5.55 7.29 5.25
CA ARG A 28 6.04 7.78 3.96
C ARG A 28 7.21 8.74 4.08
N ASN A 29 7.47 9.27 5.28
CA ASN A 29 8.54 10.22 5.55
C ASN A 29 8.88 10.27 7.05
N SER A 30 9.93 11.04 7.38
CA SER A 30 10.39 11.21 8.76
C SER A 30 9.39 11.93 9.66
N GLN A 31 8.55 12.82 9.10
CA GLN A 31 7.50 13.49 9.87
C GLN A 31 6.43 12.48 10.34
N GLU A 32 5.99 11.58 9.46
CA GLU A 32 5.05 10.51 9.80
C GLU A 32 5.63 9.52 10.81
N GLN A 33 6.91 9.15 10.67
CA GLN A 33 7.63 8.34 11.66
C GLN A 33 7.60 9.03 13.04
N GLY A 34 7.93 10.31 13.09
CA GLY A 34 7.92 11.09 14.34
C GLY A 34 6.52 11.22 14.95
N PHE A 35 5.50 11.38 14.11
CA PHE A 35 4.10 11.41 14.54
C PHE A 35 3.70 10.10 15.23
N ILE A 36 3.98 8.94 14.61
CA ILE A 36 3.68 7.63 15.18
C ILE A 36 4.40 7.42 16.52
N ILE A 37 5.69 7.76 16.60
CA ILE A 37 6.46 7.64 17.85
C ILE A 37 5.77 8.42 18.98
N LYS A 38 5.36 9.66 18.71
CA LYS A 38 4.64 10.49 19.69
C LYS A 38 3.28 9.87 20.07
N THR A 39 2.55 9.33 19.09
CA THR A 39 1.28 8.63 19.34
C THR A 39 1.48 7.45 20.30
N ILE A 40 2.47 6.59 20.05
CA ILE A 40 2.75 5.41 20.90
C ILE A 40 3.22 5.85 22.29
N GLN A 41 4.13 6.81 22.38
CA GLN A 41 4.63 7.32 23.66
C GLN A 41 3.51 7.96 24.50
N GLY A 42 2.54 8.61 23.85
CA GLY A 42 1.35 9.18 24.49
C GLY A 42 0.42 8.13 25.13
N MET A 43 0.53 6.85 24.74
CA MET A 43 -0.25 5.76 25.35
C MET A 43 0.30 5.31 26.72
N GLY A 44 1.50 5.77 27.09
CA GLY A 44 2.13 5.49 28.38
C GLY A 44 3.40 4.62 28.28
N SER A 45 4.18 4.62 29.36
CA SER A 45 5.50 3.98 29.41
C SER A 45 5.47 2.46 29.16
N SER A 46 4.37 1.79 29.50
CA SER A 46 4.16 0.35 29.24
C SER A 46 4.22 -0.02 27.75
N PHE A 47 3.99 0.95 26.85
CA PHE A 47 4.01 0.76 25.40
C PHE A 47 5.36 1.10 24.75
N SER A 48 6.29 1.69 25.51
CA SER A 48 7.53 2.27 24.98
C SER A 48 8.52 1.25 24.39
N ARG A 49 8.46 0.00 24.84
CA ARG A 49 9.34 -1.10 24.42
C ARG A 49 8.65 -2.14 23.55
N VAL A 50 7.40 -1.87 23.18
CA VAL A 50 6.51 -2.81 22.49
C VAL A 50 6.75 -2.76 20.98
N ARG A 51 6.45 -3.87 20.30
CA ARG A 51 6.51 -3.98 18.85
C ARG A 51 5.15 -3.74 18.21
N TRP A 52 5.16 -3.04 17.08
CA TRP A 52 3.95 -2.58 16.40
C TRP A 52 3.98 -2.92 14.90
N LEU A 53 3.01 -3.70 14.41
CA LEU A 53 2.82 -3.97 12.99
C LEU A 53 2.44 -2.70 12.23
N ILE A 54 3.03 -2.55 11.06
CA ILE A 54 2.76 -1.50 10.08
C ILE A 54 2.54 -2.11 8.69
N GLY A 55 2.04 -1.32 7.74
CA GLY A 55 1.58 -1.82 6.44
C GLY A 55 2.67 -2.08 5.40
N LEU A 56 3.94 -2.21 5.80
CA LEU A 56 5.04 -2.48 4.87
C LEU A 56 5.22 -3.99 4.71
N TYR A 57 5.11 -4.48 3.48
CA TYR A 57 5.06 -5.92 3.17
C TYR A 57 6.03 -6.30 2.05
N GLN A 58 6.78 -7.39 2.24
CA GLN A 58 7.66 -7.98 1.23
C GLN A 58 6.79 -8.78 0.23
N TYR A 59 6.51 -8.21 -0.93
CA TYR A 59 5.56 -8.80 -1.88
C TYR A 59 6.18 -9.93 -2.71
N ASP A 60 7.49 -9.90 -2.95
CA ASP A 60 8.21 -10.93 -3.69
C ASP A 60 8.87 -11.93 -2.71
N PRO A 61 8.46 -13.21 -2.67
CA PRO A 61 9.07 -14.21 -1.79
C PRO A 61 10.52 -14.55 -2.17
N THR A 62 11.02 -14.08 -3.31
CA THR A 62 12.38 -14.34 -3.82
C THR A 62 13.34 -13.17 -3.61
N ASP A 63 12.84 -12.00 -3.21
CA ASP A 63 13.64 -10.79 -2.99
C ASP A 63 13.32 -10.15 -1.63
N ASN A 64 14.30 -10.17 -0.71
CA ASN A 64 14.19 -9.57 0.63
C ASN A 64 14.33 -8.04 0.62
N LYS A 65 14.32 -7.39 -0.54
CA LYS A 65 14.27 -5.92 -0.68
C LYS A 65 12.98 -5.43 -1.32
N ALA A 66 12.17 -6.34 -1.86
CA ALA A 66 10.94 -6.06 -2.57
C ALA A 66 9.78 -5.72 -1.61
N TYR A 67 9.83 -4.54 -1.00
CA TYR A 67 8.82 -4.04 -0.06
C TYR A 67 7.95 -2.94 -0.66
N ARG A 68 6.64 -3.04 -0.40
CA ARG A 68 5.65 -2.00 -0.75
C ARG A 68 4.66 -1.76 0.38
N TRP A 69 4.02 -0.60 0.37
CA TRP A 69 2.92 -0.30 1.28
C TRP A 69 1.63 -0.93 0.75
N ILE A 70 0.90 -1.62 1.62
CA ILE A 70 -0.34 -2.29 1.27
C ILE A 70 -1.51 -1.34 0.98
N ASP A 71 -1.39 -0.06 1.36
CA ASP A 71 -2.39 0.98 1.12
C ASP A 71 -2.26 1.64 -0.27
N GLY A 72 -1.28 1.22 -1.07
CA GLY A 72 -0.99 1.78 -2.39
C GLY A 72 -0.04 2.97 -2.34
N SER A 73 0.34 3.48 -1.17
CA SER A 73 1.24 4.62 -1.05
C SER A 73 2.61 4.31 -1.66
N VAL A 74 3.15 5.29 -2.39
CA VAL A 74 4.50 5.22 -2.94
C VAL A 74 5.44 6.04 -2.06
N SER A 75 6.51 5.44 -1.58
CA SER A 75 7.57 6.13 -0.85
C SER A 75 8.83 5.29 -0.80
N SER A 76 9.99 5.92 -1.02
CA SER A 76 11.33 5.34 -0.83
C SER A 76 11.82 5.43 0.61
N PHE A 77 11.11 6.12 1.51
CA PHE A 77 11.51 6.27 2.90
C PHE A 77 11.58 4.91 3.59
N ARG A 78 12.73 4.61 4.19
CA ARG A 78 12.95 3.39 4.97
C ARG A 78 13.68 3.75 6.27
N ASN A 79 13.16 3.29 7.40
CA ASN A 79 13.81 3.46 8.71
C ASN A 79 14.15 2.12 9.36
N TRP A 80 14.71 1.21 8.56
CA TRP A 80 15.19 -0.09 9.03
C TRP A 80 16.20 0.03 10.18
N MET A 81 16.19 -0.98 11.05
CA MET A 81 17.27 -1.25 11.97
C MET A 81 18.54 -1.64 11.19
N PRO A 82 19.73 -1.53 11.81
CA PRO A 82 20.93 -2.12 11.22
C PRO A 82 20.70 -3.59 10.87
N THR A 83 21.26 -4.04 9.74
CA THR A 83 21.16 -5.43 9.22
C THR A 83 19.77 -5.88 8.79
N GLN A 84 18.78 -4.99 8.76
CA GLN A 84 17.39 -5.30 8.43
C GLN A 84 16.99 -4.68 7.08
N PRO A 85 16.08 -5.30 6.31
CA PRO A 85 15.52 -6.66 6.48
C PRO A 85 16.60 -7.74 6.25
N ASN A 86 16.47 -8.91 6.88
CA ASN A 86 17.45 -9.99 6.83
C ASN A 86 16.91 -11.36 6.38
N SER A 87 15.59 -11.52 6.20
CA SER A 87 14.99 -12.82 5.88
C SER A 87 13.86 -12.72 4.84
N VAL A 88 13.94 -13.53 3.79
CA VAL A 88 12.84 -13.67 2.80
C VAL A 88 11.59 -14.34 3.38
N TYR A 89 11.71 -14.99 4.54
CA TYR A 89 10.59 -15.65 5.24
C TYR A 89 9.86 -14.68 6.18
N GLU A 90 10.47 -13.55 6.53
CA GLU A 90 9.93 -12.52 7.41
C GLU A 90 9.32 -11.38 6.57
N ARG A 91 8.13 -11.62 6.03
CA ARG A 91 7.56 -10.75 4.99
C ARG A 91 6.81 -9.53 5.53
N CYS A 92 6.61 -9.44 6.84
CA CYS A 92 5.86 -8.37 7.49
C CYS A 92 6.79 -7.44 8.26
N THR A 93 6.36 -6.22 8.56
CA THR A 93 7.23 -5.20 9.19
C THR A 93 6.69 -4.74 10.54
N LEU A 94 7.60 -4.60 11.51
CA LEU A 94 7.34 -4.06 12.84
C LEU A 94 8.13 -2.77 13.09
N LEU A 95 7.55 -1.83 13.83
CA LEU A 95 8.30 -0.85 14.62
C LEU A 95 8.75 -1.50 15.92
N ASP A 96 10.04 -1.45 16.23
CA ASP A 96 10.57 -1.99 17.48
C ASP A 96 10.83 -0.86 18.50
N GLY A 97 9.94 -0.71 19.48
CA GLY A 97 10.06 0.33 20.51
C GLY A 97 11.34 0.23 21.35
N SER A 98 11.89 -0.97 21.53
CA SER A 98 13.17 -1.16 22.24
C SER A 98 14.38 -0.65 21.44
N ASN A 99 14.20 -0.42 20.14
CA ASN A 99 15.24 0.02 19.21
C ASN A 99 14.92 1.39 18.61
N GLY A 100 14.28 2.27 19.39
CA GLY A 100 13.94 3.62 18.97
C GLY A 100 12.89 3.67 17.85
N TYR A 101 12.02 2.66 17.78
CA TYR A 101 10.99 2.50 16.76
C TYR A 101 11.53 2.39 15.33
N LYS A 102 12.78 1.95 15.17
CA LYS A 102 13.30 1.49 13.89
C LYS A 102 12.61 0.21 13.45
N TRP A 103 12.67 -0.06 12.16
CA TRP A 103 11.87 -1.10 11.54
C TRP A 103 12.62 -2.42 11.48
N ARG A 104 11.90 -3.52 11.62
CA ARG A 104 12.43 -4.87 11.37
C ARG A 104 11.40 -5.73 10.67
N ASP A 105 11.90 -6.69 9.90
CA ASP A 105 11.11 -7.77 9.36
C ASP A 105 10.62 -8.74 10.46
N GLU A 106 9.50 -9.40 10.18
CA GLU A 106 8.82 -10.34 11.07
C GLU A 106 8.03 -11.39 10.29
N ILE A 107 7.88 -12.59 10.88
CA ILE A 107 6.98 -13.63 10.37
C ILE A 107 5.53 -13.14 10.50
N CYS A 108 4.80 -13.06 9.39
CA CYS A 108 3.43 -12.50 9.37
C CYS A 108 2.42 -13.20 10.30
N SER A 109 2.65 -14.47 10.63
CA SER A 109 1.80 -15.24 11.56
C SER A 109 2.07 -14.94 13.03
N ASN A 110 3.14 -14.20 13.36
CA ASN A 110 3.43 -13.76 14.71
C ASN A 110 2.51 -12.60 15.10
N ARG A 111 2.14 -12.58 16.38
CA ARG A 111 1.21 -11.60 16.90
C ARG A 111 1.95 -10.40 17.49
N ALA A 112 1.46 -9.20 17.18
CA ALA A 112 1.95 -7.96 17.76
C ALA A 112 0.82 -6.92 17.84
N LEU A 113 1.03 -5.85 18.61
CA LEU A 113 0.17 -4.66 18.51
C LEU A 113 0.31 -4.07 17.11
N PHE A 114 -0.58 -3.18 16.70
CA PHE A 114 -0.57 -2.67 15.33
C PHE A 114 -1.04 -1.22 15.25
N ILE A 115 -0.70 -0.58 14.14
CA ILE A 115 -1.02 0.83 13.89
C ILE A 115 -1.81 0.92 12.62
N CYS A 116 -2.98 1.55 12.69
CA CYS A 116 -3.79 1.84 11.53
C CYS A 116 -3.60 3.29 11.08
N ARG A 117 -3.70 3.51 9.77
CA ARG A 117 -3.86 4.80 9.11
C ARG A 117 -5.25 4.84 8.49
N LYS A 118 -5.98 5.92 8.73
CA LYS A 118 -7.23 6.24 8.05
C LYS A 118 -7.22 7.72 7.67
N ASP A 119 -8.00 8.07 6.67
CA ASP A 119 -8.26 9.47 6.35
C ASP A 119 -9.23 10.09 7.35
N LEU A 120 -9.14 11.42 7.47
CA LEU A 120 -10.01 12.20 8.34
C LEU A 120 -11.32 12.57 7.65
N GLU A 121 -11.36 12.59 6.32
CA GLU A 121 -12.55 12.94 5.54
C GLU A 121 -13.47 11.74 5.31
N GLU A 122 -14.79 11.97 5.37
CA GLU A 122 -15.80 10.93 5.12
C GLU A 122 -15.74 10.39 3.68
N ASN A 123 -15.44 11.26 2.71
CA ASN A 123 -15.16 10.93 1.31
C ASN A 123 -13.67 10.66 1.05
N GLY A 124 -12.95 10.09 2.03
CA GLY A 124 -11.49 9.95 2.04
C GLY A 124 -10.87 9.24 0.83
N SER A 125 -9.59 8.88 0.94
CA SER A 125 -8.77 8.34 -0.15
C SER A 125 -9.35 7.08 -0.79
N MET A 126 -10.25 6.35 -0.12
CA MET A 126 -11.01 5.27 -0.73
C MET A 126 -12.32 4.95 -0.01
N ASN A 127 -13.22 4.30 -0.76
CA ASN A 127 -14.45 3.72 -0.22
C ASN A 127 -14.85 2.44 -0.97
N CYS A 128 -15.72 1.66 -0.35
CA CYS A 128 -16.31 0.48 -0.94
C CYS A 128 -17.62 0.79 -1.64
N PHE A 129 -17.77 0.26 -2.85
CA PHE A 129 -18.95 0.44 -3.65
C PHE A 129 -19.53 -0.89 -4.11
N LYS A 130 -20.86 -0.98 -4.13
CA LYS A 130 -21.62 -2.09 -4.68
C LYS A 130 -21.93 -1.81 -6.14
N GLY A 131 -21.75 -2.82 -6.97
CA GLY A 131 -21.87 -2.76 -8.42
C GLY A 131 -20.54 -2.99 -9.12
N GLN A 132 -20.58 -3.04 -10.45
CA GLN A 132 -19.39 -3.14 -11.28
C GLN A 132 -19.23 -1.85 -12.09
N PRO A 133 -18.02 -1.25 -12.12
CA PRO A 133 -17.77 -0.10 -12.97
C PRO A 133 -17.88 -0.46 -14.47
N PRO A 134 -17.93 0.54 -15.37
CA PRO A 134 -18.00 0.32 -16.81
C PRO A 134 -16.87 -0.58 -17.35
N THR A 135 -17.15 -1.32 -18.42
CA THR A 135 -16.20 -2.29 -19.00
C THR A 135 -15.20 -1.70 -19.98
N HIS A 136 -15.32 -0.41 -20.28
CA HIS A 136 -14.40 0.33 -21.13
C HIS A 136 -13.36 0.97 -20.20
N GLN A 137 -12.08 0.58 -20.27
CA GLN A 137 -10.97 0.95 -19.34
C GLN A 137 -10.73 -0.02 -18.17
N ILE A 138 -10.81 -1.32 -18.46
CA ILE A 138 -10.38 -2.38 -17.55
C ILE A 138 -8.96 -2.83 -17.90
N PHE A 139 -8.11 -2.90 -16.90
CA PHE A 139 -6.84 -3.63 -16.95
C PHE A 139 -6.98 -4.95 -16.19
N GLU A 140 -6.87 -6.08 -16.90
CA GLU A 140 -6.98 -7.42 -16.31
C GLU A 140 -5.60 -8.00 -16.04
N LYS A 141 -5.32 -8.30 -14.77
CA LYS A 141 -4.09 -8.96 -14.32
C LYS A 141 -4.40 -9.75 -13.07
N LYS A 142 -4.08 -11.05 -13.10
CA LYS A 142 -4.27 -11.93 -11.94
C LYS A 142 -3.47 -11.43 -10.74
N GLY A 143 -4.12 -11.22 -9.60
CA GLY A 143 -3.49 -10.74 -8.38
C GLY A 143 -2.90 -9.34 -8.49
N ILE A 144 -3.54 -8.45 -9.25
CA ILE A 144 -3.09 -7.05 -9.38
C ILE A 144 -3.03 -6.39 -8.00
N SER A 145 -1.94 -5.67 -7.74
CA SER A 145 -1.78 -4.96 -6.47
C SER A 145 -2.51 -3.62 -6.47
N VAL A 146 -2.83 -3.10 -5.28
CA VAL A 146 -3.40 -1.74 -5.13
C VAL A 146 -2.48 -0.72 -5.78
N THR A 147 -1.19 -0.72 -5.43
CA THR A 147 -0.18 0.19 -5.99
C THR A 147 -0.19 0.13 -7.51
N GLU A 148 -0.16 -1.07 -8.09
CA GLU A 148 -0.16 -1.22 -9.54
C GLU A 148 -1.43 -0.66 -10.21
N CYS A 149 -2.60 -0.89 -9.61
CA CYS A 149 -3.85 -0.32 -10.11
C CYS A 149 -3.85 1.23 -10.04
N LEU A 150 -3.38 1.79 -8.92
CA LEU A 150 -3.40 3.24 -8.71
C LEU A 150 -2.46 3.93 -9.69
N GLU A 151 -1.22 3.43 -9.81
CA GLU A 151 -0.20 4.01 -10.68
C GLU A 151 -0.58 3.85 -12.17
N HIS A 152 -1.19 2.73 -12.56
CA HIS A 152 -1.67 2.53 -13.93
C HIS A 152 -2.76 3.56 -14.30
N CYS A 153 -3.77 3.73 -13.46
CA CYS A 153 -4.85 4.68 -13.74
C CYS A 153 -4.39 6.13 -13.66
N ARG A 154 -3.48 6.45 -12.74
CA ARG A 154 -2.85 7.78 -12.67
C ARG A 154 -2.07 8.08 -13.95
N GLY A 155 -1.27 7.12 -14.44
CA GLY A 155 -0.51 7.25 -15.68
C GLY A 155 -1.38 7.49 -16.91
N LEU A 156 -2.60 6.95 -16.93
CA LEU A 156 -3.61 7.19 -17.95
C LEU A 156 -4.42 8.49 -17.75
N GLY A 157 -4.14 9.26 -16.69
CA GLY A 157 -4.80 10.54 -16.40
C GLY A 157 -6.19 10.42 -15.78
N PHE A 158 -6.54 9.28 -15.18
CA PHE A 158 -7.82 9.12 -14.49
C PHE A 158 -7.73 9.63 -13.05
N PRO A 159 -8.78 10.28 -12.52
CA PRO A 159 -8.81 10.74 -11.14
C PRO A 159 -9.18 9.64 -10.13
N LEU A 160 -9.76 8.53 -10.59
CA LEU A 160 -10.22 7.43 -9.75
C LEU A 160 -9.69 6.09 -10.28
N ALA A 161 -9.41 5.17 -9.36
CA ALA A 161 -9.06 3.79 -9.66
C ALA A 161 -9.95 2.84 -8.87
N GLY A 162 -10.57 1.88 -9.54
CA GLY A 162 -11.35 0.79 -8.93
C GLY A 162 -10.54 -0.50 -8.93
N SER A 163 -10.43 -1.18 -7.79
CA SER A 163 -9.66 -2.42 -7.66
C SER A 163 -10.55 -3.57 -7.20
N VAL A 164 -10.45 -4.70 -7.92
CA VAL A 164 -10.95 -6.04 -7.56
C VAL A 164 -9.80 -7.05 -7.78
N PRO A 165 -9.80 -8.28 -7.20
CA PRO A 165 -8.58 -9.10 -7.09
C PRO A 165 -7.78 -9.32 -8.39
N ASP A 166 -8.46 -9.39 -9.53
CA ASP A 166 -7.84 -9.65 -10.84
C ASP A 166 -8.09 -8.54 -11.88
N LYS A 167 -8.71 -7.41 -11.47
CA LYS A 167 -9.01 -6.31 -12.40
C LYS A 167 -8.82 -4.94 -11.75
N CYS A 168 -8.38 -4.01 -12.57
CA CYS A 168 -8.33 -2.59 -12.26
C CYS A 168 -9.21 -1.82 -13.23
N TYR A 169 -9.93 -0.83 -12.73
CA TYR A 169 -10.84 0.03 -13.46
C TYR A 169 -10.33 1.46 -13.35
N CYS A 170 -10.03 2.11 -14.47
CA CYS A 170 -9.71 3.53 -14.44
C CYS A 170 -11.00 4.32 -14.68
N LEU A 171 -11.33 5.23 -13.77
CA LEU A 171 -12.69 5.77 -13.65
C LEU A 171 -12.70 7.30 -13.66
N GLN A 172 -13.70 7.85 -14.33
CA GLN A 172 -14.12 9.23 -14.22
C GLN A 172 -15.23 9.38 -13.16
N PRO A 173 -15.43 10.57 -12.57
CA PRO A 173 -16.47 10.80 -11.57
C PRO A 173 -17.87 10.36 -12.03
N ASP A 174 -18.21 10.55 -13.30
CA ASP A 174 -19.52 10.14 -13.86
C ASP A 174 -19.74 8.63 -13.85
N ASN A 175 -18.67 7.83 -13.79
CA ASN A 175 -18.78 6.37 -13.69
C ASN A 175 -19.31 5.94 -12.32
N MET A 176 -19.21 6.79 -11.30
CA MET A 176 -19.67 6.53 -9.94
C MET A 176 -21.20 6.54 -9.82
N ASN A 177 -21.92 7.20 -10.74
CA ASN A 177 -23.38 7.35 -10.67
C ASN A 177 -24.16 6.03 -10.71
N LYS A 178 -23.52 4.93 -11.12
CA LYS A 178 -24.11 3.58 -11.18
C LYS A 178 -23.76 2.72 -9.99
N LEU A 179 -23.01 3.26 -9.03
CA LEU A 179 -22.46 2.54 -7.89
C LEU A 179 -23.11 3.03 -6.61
N GLU A 180 -23.43 2.09 -5.72
CA GLU A 180 -23.99 2.40 -4.41
C GLU A 180 -22.85 2.36 -3.37
N ILE A 181 -22.80 3.33 -2.46
CA ILE A 181 -21.86 3.28 -1.34
C ILE A 181 -22.20 2.05 -0.50
N ALA A 182 -21.25 1.13 -0.38
CA ALA A 182 -21.38 -0.03 0.48
C ALA A 182 -20.93 0.32 1.89
N ALA A 183 -21.47 -0.36 2.90
CA ALA A 183 -20.83 -0.38 4.21
C ALA A 183 -19.38 -0.88 4.03
N ARG A 184 -18.43 -0.28 4.75
CA ARG A 184 -16.97 -0.42 4.56
C ARG A 184 -16.43 -1.88 4.60
N LEU A 185 -17.26 -2.89 4.80
CA LEU A 185 -16.89 -4.30 4.94
C LEU A 185 -17.95 -5.24 4.37
N GLU A 186 -17.79 -5.63 3.12
CA GLU A 186 -18.43 -6.86 2.60
C GLU A 186 -17.36 -7.79 2.00
N CYS A 187 -16.27 -8.00 2.74
CA CYS A 187 -15.30 -9.06 2.46
C CYS A 187 -15.75 -10.37 3.14
N ASN A 188 -16.63 -11.14 2.50
CA ASN A 188 -16.90 -12.52 2.91
C ASN A 188 -15.96 -13.46 2.13
N GLY A 189 -14.71 -13.61 2.58
CA GLY A 189 -13.74 -14.53 1.97
C GLY A 189 -12.31 -14.01 1.93
N ASN A 190 -11.51 -14.51 0.98
CA ASN A 190 -10.11 -14.12 0.81
C ASN A 190 -9.98 -12.85 -0.07
N CYS A 191 -10.01 -11.66 0.54
CA CYS A 191 -9.78 -10.38 -0.16
C CYS A 191 -8.30 -10.01 -0.26
N GLN A 192 -7.43 -11.00 -0.46
CA GLN A 192 -5.98 -10.83 -0.59
C GLN A 192 -5.62 -9.53 -1.33
N ASN A 193 -5.03 -8.59 -0.58
CA ASN A 193 -4.54 -7.29 -1.05
C ASN A 193 -5.58 -6.20 -1.36
N GLN A 194 -6.84 -6.26 -0.91
CA GLN A 194 -7.83 -5.20 -1.20
C GLN A 194 -8.79 -4.91 -0.03
N HIS A 195 -9.32 -3.69 0.01
CA HIS A 195 -10.25 -3.18 1.06
C HIS A 195 -11.63 -3.87 0.98
N CYS A 196 -12.16 -4.06 -0.22
CA CYS A 196 -13.33 -4.87 -0.56
C CYS A 196 -13.26 -5.36 -2.01
N GLY A 197 -13.78 -6.56 -2.27
CA GLY A 197 -13.70 -7.17 -3.60
C GLY A 197 -14.22 -8.60 -3.61
N ASN A 198 -15.52 -8.76 -3.83
CA ASN A 198 -16.13 -10.02 -4.28
C ASN A 198 -16.85 -9.75 -5.62
N LYS A 199 -17.65 -10.70 -6.17
CA LYS A 199 -18.31 -10.55 -7.49
C LYS A 199 -19.03 -9.21 -7.72
N ASN A 200 -19.54 -8.56 -6.66
CA ASN A 200 -20.39 -7.38 -6.77
C ASN A 200 -19.87 -6.13 -6.03
N PHE A 201 -18.63 -6.12 -5.55
CA PHE A 201 -18.06 -4.95 -4.85
C PHE A 201 -16.72 -4.56 -5.43
N VAL A 202 -16.43 -3.27 -5.41
CA VAL A 202 -15.19 -2.66 -5.86
C VAL A 202 -14.70 -1.67 -4.83
N THR A 203 -13.39 -1.70 -4.54
CA THR A 203 -12.75 -0.61 -3.80
C THR A 203 -12.43 0.50 -4.77
N ILE A 204 -12.90 1.72 -4.51
CA ILE A 204 -12.58 2.88 -5.34
C ILE A 204 -11.70 3.83 -4.57
N TYR A 205 -10.54 4.11 -5.15
CA TYR A 205 -9.51 4.99 -4.66
C TYR A 205 -9.59 6.33 -5.38
N ASN A 206 -9.54 7.41 -4.62
CA ASN A 206 -9.45 8.77 -5.13
C ASN A 206 -7.98 9.17 -5.25
N LEU A 207 -7.47 9.19 -6.48
CA LEU A 207 -6.05 9.38 -6.76
C LEU A 207 -5.53 10.76 -6.37
N THR A 208 -6.41 11.74 -6.13
CA THR A 208 -6.01 13.07 -5.64
C THR A 208 -5.44 13.05 -4.22
N PHE A 209 -5.76 12.02 -3.42
CA PHE A 209 -5.19 11.81 -2.08
C PHE A 209 -3.85 11.07 -2.12
N TYR A 210 -3.52 10.44 -3.26
CA TYR A 210 -2.28 9.73 -3.48
C TYR A 210 -1.34 10.59 -4.29
N THR A 211 -0.77 11.62 -3.65
CA THR A 211 0.10 12.60 -4.32
C THR A 211 1.56 12.14 -4.43
N ASP A 212 1.97 11.15 -3.64
CA ASP A 212 3.33 10.64 -3.70
C ASP A 212 3.48 9.73 -4.93
N THR A 213 4.56 9.95 -5.66
CA THR A 213 4.94 9.23 -6.87
C THR A 213 6.38 8.77 -6.77
N ALA A 214 6.72 7.72 -7.51
CA ALA A 214 8.09 7.21 -7.56
C ALA A 214 9.01 8.18 -8.32
N GLU A 215 10.31 8.17 -8.05
CA GLU A 215 11.25 9.08 -8.73
C GLU A 215 11.60 8.58 -10.14
N SER A 216 11.53 7.27 -10.37
CA SER A 216 11.91 6.63 -11.64
C SER A 216 11.11 5.34 -11.93
N CYS A 217 11.24 4.82 -13.16
CA CYS A 217 10.72 3.49 -13.50
C CYS A 217 11.41 2.37 -12.71
N ASP A 218 12.67 2.56 -12.31
CA ASP A 218 13.40 1.59 -11.48
C ASP A 218 12.84 1.55 -10.06
N ASP A 219 12.42 2.70 -9.51
CA ASP A 219 11.74 2.76 -8.22
C ASP A 219 10.34 2.11 -8.30
N LEU A 220 9.61 2.31 -9.41
CA LEU A 220 8.35 1.60 -9.66
C LEU A 220 8.56 0.09 -9.73
N SER A 221 9.64 -0.36 -10.37
CA SER A 221 10.05 -1.77 -10.43
C SER A 221 10.28 -2.36 -9.04
N GLN A 222 10.97 -1.63 -8.16
CA GLN A 222 11.18 -2.05 -6.76
C GLN A 222 9.85 -2.20 -5.98
N LEU A 223 8.80 -1.46 -6.35
CA LEU A 223 7.45 -1.59 -5.79
C LEU A 223 6.62 -2.73 -6.40
N GLY A 224 7.18 -3.44 -7.38
CA GLY A 224 6.58 -4.61 -8.03
C GLY A 224 5.77 -4.28 -9.28
N LEU A 225 5.98 -3.10 -9.85
CA LEU A 225 5.39 -2.71 -11.12
C LEU A 225 6.34 -3.11 -12.25
N SER A 226 5.87 -3.96 -13.14
CA SER A 226 6.69 -4.50 -14.23
C SER A 226 5.97 -4.51 -15.57
N ASN A 227 4.74 -4.01 -15.61
CA ASN A 227 3.91 -4.09 -16.80
C ASN A 227 4.14 -2.87 -17.70
N PRO A 228 4.40 -3.05 -19.01
CA PRO A 228 4.54 -1.94 -19.94
C PRO A 228 3.29 -1.05 -19.89
N SER A 229 3.47 0.19 -19.47
CA SER A 229 2.40 1.17 -19.32
C SER A 229 2.98 2.58 -19.21
N THR A 230 2.12 3.58 -19.37
CA THR A 230 2.41 4.95 -18.99
C THR A 230 2.27 5.09 -17.47
N TYR A 231 3.24 5.75 -16.84
CA TYR A 231 3.30 6.01 -15.39
C TYR A 231 3.68 7.47 -15.13
N VAL A 232 3.30 7.96 -13.95
CA VAL A 232 3.72 9.28 -13.46
C VAL A 232 4.86 9.10 -12.45
N THR A 233 5.97 9.75 -12.71
CA THR A 233 7.14 9.79 -11.81
C THR A 233 7.49 11.23 -11.47
N LYS A 234 8.12 11.48 -10.33
CA LYS A 234 8.51 12.82 -9.90
C LYS A 234 10.00 12.93 -9.63
N SER A 235 10.66 13.79 -10.39
CA SER A 235 12.08 14.10 -10.19
C SER A 235 12.22 15.51 -9.61
N GLY A 236 12.46 15.62 -8.31
CA GLY A 236 12.44 16.90 -7.61
C GLY A 236 11.01 17.44 -7.47
N GLU A 237 10.74 18.65 -7.98
CA GLU A 237 9.38 19.25 -7.97
C GLU A 237 8.57 18.94 -9.24
N GLU A 238 9.21 18.41 -10.29
CA GLU A 238 8.57 18.19 -11.59
C GLU A 238 7.98 16.78 -11.71
N GLU A 239 6.69 16.71 -12.05
CA GLU A 239 6.04 15.47 -12.46
C GLU A 239 6.25 15.21 -13.95
N LYS A 240 6.56 13.96 -14.28
CA LYS A 240 6.78 13.50 -15.64
C LYS A 240 5.92 12.27 -15.91
N VAL A 241 5.12 12.35 -16.97
CA VAL A 241 4.43 11.21 -17.56
C VAL A 241 5.40 10.50 -18.52
N GLN A 242 5.70 9.23 -18.28
CA GLN A 242 6.61 8.46 -19.13
C GLN A 242 6.18 7.01 -19.26
N ASN A 243 6.58 6.37 -20.37
CA ASN A 243 6.38 4.94 -20.56
C ASN A 243 7.47 4.18 -19.83
N CYS A 244 7.09 3.27 -18.93
CA CYS A 244 8.01 2.36 -18.28
C CYS A 244 7.84 0.94 -18.85
N PHE A 245 8.91 0.15 -18.82
CA PHE A 245 8.92 -1.28 -19.12
C PHE A 245 8.59 -1.69 -20.58
N SER A 246 8.38 -0.73 -21.49
CA SER A 246 8.32 -0.95 -22.94
C SER A 246 9.73 -0.98 -23.56
N ASP A 247 9.99 -1.92 -24.48
CA ASP A 247 11.24 -2.06 -25.25
C ASP A 247 12.55 -2.20 -24.43
N GLY A 248 12.59 -3.16 -23.49
CA GLY A 248 13.84 -3.59 -22.84
C GLY A 248 14.45 -2.60 -21.84
N LEU A 249 13.86 -1.42 -21.64
CA LEU A 249 14.26 -0.49 -20.59
C LEU A 249 13.59 -0.83 -19.26
N CYS A 250 14.07 -1.93 -18.69
CA CYS A 250 14.44 -2.13 -17.29
C CYS A 250 15.35 -3.38 -17.21
N GLU A 251 16.29 -3.54 -18.15
CA GLU A 251 17.33 -4.57 -18.01
C GLU A 251 18.26 -4.17 -16.86
N ASN A 252 18.08 -4.85 -15.73
CA ASN A 252 19.07 -4.96 -14.68
C ASN A 252 20.41 -5.40 -15.31
N LYS A 253 21.28 -4.45 -15.67
CA LYS A 253 22.72 -4.72 -15.62
C LYS A 253 23.04 -4.90 -14.14
N LYS A 254 23.02 -6.16 -13.69
CA LYS A 254 23.83 -6.58 -12.57
C LYS A 254 25.26 -6.09 -12.88
N GLU A 255 25.75 -5.13 -12.10
CA GLU A 255 27.18 -4.86 -12.06
C GLU A 255 27.85 -6.15 -11.58
N GLU A 256 28.45 -6.89 -12.52
CA GLU A 256 29.49 -7.86 -12.21
C GLU A 256 30.72 -7.07 -11.75
N TYR A 257 30.97 -7.06 -10.45
CA TYR A 257 32.24 -6.64 -9.89
C TYR A 257 33.30 -7.68 -10.30
N TRP A 258 34.26 -7.25 -11.11
CA TRP A 258 35.53 -7.97 -11.36
C TRP A 258 36.56 -7.60 -10.30
#